data_AF-A0A1M6MAL1-F1
#
_entry.id   AF-A0A1M6MAL1-F1
#
_cell.length_a   1.000
_cell.length_b   1.000
_cell.length_c   1.000
_cell.angle_alpha   90.00
_cell.angle_beta   90.00
_cell.angle_gamma   90.00
#
_symmetry.space_group_name_H-M   'P 1'
#
loop_
_entity.id
_entity.type
_entity.pdbx_description
1 polymer ?
#
loop_
_entity_poly.entity_id
_entity_poly.type
_entity_poly.pdbx_seq_one_letter_code
_entity_poly.pdbx_strand_id
1 'polypeptide(L)'
;MRYLIPYHMSHEMLARKKYIFDSMHLWTRLIPYNEEFLCLEGFPVKELDIFFILGHNYKLKNFINQNLSDIYENTIVAITCDGSIDFSSINVIGRRFYIPYQNKVNNLAYLLNGSEYGFEFDLTESEIIFYNSKKDPNIISRLNSSFLQIH
;
A
#
# COMPACT_ATOMS: atom_id res chain seq x y z
N MET A 1 0.21 -3.29 11.36
CA MET A 1 0.39 -2.84 9.97
C MET A 1 1.86 -2.60 9.75
N ARG A 2 2.36 -3.01 8.58
CA ARG A 2 3.64 -2.53 8.03
C ARG A 2 3.36 -1.81 6.72
N TYR A 3 4.04 -0.70 6.51
CA TYR A 3 3.92 0.11 5.30
C TYR A 3 5.33 0.38 4.76
N LEU A 4 5.69 -0.30 3.68
CA LEU A 4 7.03 -0.25 3.09
C LEU A 4 7.13 0.85 2.05
N ILE A 5 8.19 1.65 2.18
CA ILE A 5 8.52 2.80 1.34
C ILE A 5 9.95 2.62 0.82
N PRO A 6 10.19 2.62 -0.50
CA PRO A 6 11.55 2.61 -1.04
C PRO A 6 12.37 3.81 -0.55
N TYR A 7 13.68 3.63 -0.33
CA TYR A 7 14.54 4.72 0.15
C TYR A 7 14.51 5.99 -0.71
N HIS A 8 14.36 5.86 -2.04
CA HIS A 8 14.28 7.02 -2.94
C HIS A 8 13.03 7.88 -2.71
N MET A 9 12.00 7.34 -2.05
CA MET A 9 10.77 8.05 -1.65
C MET A 9 10.76 8.44 -0.16
N SER A 10 11.92 8.38 0.51
CA SER A 10 12.04 8.76 1.92
C SER A 10 11.67 10.22 2.22
N HIS A 11 11.70 11.10 1.22
CA HIS A 11 11.25 12.48 1.35
C HIS A 11 9.74 12.59 1.63
N GLU A 12 8.92 11.60 1.26
CA GLU A 12 7.48 11.56 1.53
C GLU A 12 7.14 11.08 2.95
N MET A 13 8.13 10.69 3.75
CA MET A 13 7.93 9.93 4.97
C MET A 13 7.00 10.61 5.98
N LEU A 14 7.21 11.91 6.23
CA LEU A 14 6.38 12.66 7.18
C LEU A 14 4.92 12.75 6.71
N ALA A 15 4.72 13.00 5.42
CA ALA A 15 3.41 13.09 4.82
C ALA A 15 2.68 11.72 4.82
N ARG A 16 3.40 10.63 4.54
CA ARG A 16 2.88 9.25 4.62
C ARG A 16 2.48 8.87 6.06
N LYS A 17 3.28 9.25 7.07
CA LYS A 17 2.93 9.06 8.49
C LYS A 17 1.64 9.79 8.86
N LYS A 18 1.49 11.04 8.40
CA LYS A 18 0.28 11.83 8.59
C LYS A 18 -0.93 11.19 7.90
N TYR A 19 -0.78 10.76 6.64
CA TYR A 19 -1.81 10.04 5.91
C TYR A 19 -2.30 8.79 6.65
N ILE A 20 -1.38 7.97 7.15
CA ILE A 20 -1.70 6.76 7.93
C ILE A 20 -2.49 7.11 9.20
N PHE A 21 -2.04 8.12 9.94
CA PHE A 21 -2.73 8.54 11.16
C PHE A 21 -4.13 9.09 10.87
N ASP A 22 -4.26 9.94 9.86
CA ASP A 22 -5.52 10.59 9.50
C ASP A 22 -6.54 9.61 8.89
N SER A 23 -6.07 8.55 8.22
CA SER A 23 -6.93 7.55 7.56
C SER A 23 -7.26 6.36 8.45
N MET A 24 -6.36 5.94 9.34
CA MET A 24 -6.48 4.69 10.10
C MET A 24 -6.36 4.89 11.61
N HIS A 25 -6.15 6.12 12.10
CA HIS A 25 -5.90 6.43 13.52
C HIS A 25 -4.77 5.60 14.14
N LEU A 26 -3.79 5.23 13.33
CA LEU A 26 -2.67 4.36 13.73
C LEU A 26 -1.38 5.17 13.80
N TRP A 27 -0.75 5.21 14.98
CA TRP A 27 0.59 5.75 15.11
C TRP A 27 1.62 4.82 14.48
N THR A 28 2.65 5.39 13.87
CA THR A 28 3.74 4.61 13.26
C THR A 28 5.12 5.06 13.72
N ARG A 29 6.02 4.09 13.84
CA ARG A 29 7.46 4.31 13.99
C ARG A 29 8.18 3.95 12.70
N LEU A 30 9.25 4.69 12.40
CA LEU A 30 10.10 4.42 11.25
C LEU A 30 11.19 3.43 11.66
N ILE A 31 11.33 2.34 10.92
CA ILE A 31 12.42 1.37 11.07
C ILE A 31 12.99 1.00 9.69
N PRO A 32 14.29 0.71 9.56
CA PRO A 32 14.82 0.05 8.38
C PRO A 32 14.15 -1.32 8.21
N TYR A 33 13.77 -1.69 6.98
CA TYR A 33 13.24 -3.02 6.69
C TYR A 33 14.32 -3.92 6.08
N ASN A 34 14.97 -3.42 5.03
CA ASN A 34 16.14 -4.02 4.38
C ASN A 34 16.94 -2.90 3.67
N GLU A 35 17.82 -3.27 2.73
CA GLU A 35 18.63 -2.32 1.96
C GLU A 35 17.82 -1.47 0.96
N GLU A 36 16.60 -1.88 0.61
CA GLU A 36 15.76 -1.21 -0.39
C GLU A 36 14.60 -0.40 0.22
N PHE A 37 14.10 -0.83 1.37
CA PHE A 37 12.88 -0.32 1.98
C PHE A 37 13.07 0.18 3.41
N LEU A 38 12.40 1.28 3.69
CA LEU A 38 12.01 1.73 5.01
C LEU A 38 10.62 1.18 5.34
N CYS A 39 10.34 0.96 6.62
CA CYS A 39 9.03 0.52 7.10
C CYS A 39 8.47 1.51 8.13
N LEU A 40 7.25 1.96 7.87
CA LEU A 40 6.38 2.56 8.87
C LEU A 40 5.61 1.44 9.57
N GLU A 41 6.09 1.05 10.74
CA GLU A 41 5.49 0.01 11.56
C GLU A 41 4.45 0.62 12.52
N GLY A 42 3.25 0.05 12.54
CA GLY A 42 2.16 0.48 13.43
C GLY A 42 2.47 0.26 14.91
N PHE A 43 1.89 1.10 15.75
CA PHE A 43 1.89 0.97 17.20
C PHE A 43 0.45 0.98 17.76
N PRO A 44 0.01 -0.08 18.48
CA PRO A 44 0.75 -1.31 18.77
C PRO A 44 1.12 -2.12 17.52
N VAL A 45 2.21 -2.89 17.63
CA VAL A 45 2.65 -3.79 16.55
C VAL A 45 1.55 -4.81 16.29
N LYS A 46 1.27 -5.12 15.02
CA LYS A 46 0.23 -6.05 14.55
C LYS A 46 -1.24 -5.65 14.84
N GLU A 47 -1.52 -4.44 15.33
CA GLU A 47 -2.90 -3.97 15.56
C GLU A 47 -3.79 -4.09 14.31
N LEU A 48 -3.26 -3.69 13.15
CA LEU A 48 -3.90 -3.87 11.85
C LEU A 48 -3.15 -4.92 11.03
N ASP A 49 -3.87 -5.95 10.58
CA ASP A 49 -3.35 -7.07 9.77
C ASP A 49 -3.21 -6.72 8.28
N ILE A 50 -2.43 -5.67 8.00
CA ILE A 50 -2.23 -5.14 6.64
C ILE A 50 -0.75 -4.83 6.38
N PHE A 51 -0.26 -5.32 5.25
CA PHE A 51 1.06 -5.04 4.68
C PHE A 51 0.91 -4.19 3.43
N PHE A 52 1.17 -2.89 3.55
CA PHE A 52 1.28 -1.98 2.41
C PHE A 52 2.70 -2.00 1.88
N ILE A 53 2.85 -2.00 0.56
CA ILE A 53 4.15 -1.84 -0.10
C ILE A 53 3.98 -1.02 -1.37
N LEU A 54 4.84 -0.02 -1.57
CA LEU A 54 4.79 0.85 -2.74
C LEU A 54 6.07 0.77 -3.57
N GLY A 55 5.94 0.98 -4.88
CA GLY A 55 7.09 0.98 -5.79
C GLY A 55 6.74 0.51 -7.19
N HIS A 56 7.78 0.30 -8.01
CA HIS A 56 7.61 -0.15 -9.39
C HIS A 56 7.21 -1.64 -9.45
N ASN A 57 6.27 -1.93 -10.33
CA ASN A 57 5.62 -3.23 -10.51
C ASN A 57 6.55 -4.45 -10.54
N TYR A 58 7.57 -4.46 -11.40
CA TYR A 58 8.51 -5.58 -11.50
C TYR A 58 9.30 -5.82 -10.20
N LYS A 59 9.70 -4.73 -9.51
CA LYS A 59 10.40 -4.84 -8.23
C LYS A 59 9.49 -5.39 -7.15
N LEU A 60 8.25 -4.90 -7.08
CA LEU A 60 7.30 -5.38 -6.07
C LEU A 60 6.92 -6.85 -6.29
N LYS A 61 6.67 -7.27 -7.52
CA LYS A 61 6.39 -8.69 -7.81
C LYS A 61 7.55 -9.58 -7.37
N ASN A 62 8.80 -9.21 -7.70
CA ASN A 62 9.97 -9.96 -7.29
C ASN A 62 10.13 -9.99 -5.77
N PHE A 63 9.98 -8.84 -5.10
CA PHE A 63 10.04 -8.73 -3.65
C PHE A 63 9.02 -9.65 -2.98
N ILE A 64 7.75 -9.58 -3.40
CA ILE A 64 6.67 -10.36 -2.80
C ILE A 64 6.91 -11.86 -2.99
N ASN A 65 7.29 -12.30 -4.19
CA ASN A 65 7.62 -13.71 -4.46
C ASN A 65 8.76 -14.24 -3.60
N GLN A 66 9.78 -13.42 -3.33
CA GLN A 66 10.96 -13.83 -2.56
C GLN A 66 10.75 -13.77 -1.05
N ASN A 67 9.85 -12.90 -0.56
CA ASN A 67 9.73 -12.57 0.86
C ASN A 67 8.35 -12.93 1.45
N LEU A 68 7.50 -13.67 0.71
CA LEU A 68 6.14 -13.97 1.15
C LEU A 68 6.09 -14.65 2.53
N SER A 69 7.07 -15.53 2.81
CA SER A 69 7.22 -16.21 4.11
C SER A 69 7.43 -15.26 5.28
N ASP A 70 8.05 -14.09 5.04
CA ASP A 70 8.42 -13.11 6.07
C ASP A 70 7.37 -12.00 6.22
N ILE A 71 6.42 -11.95 5.27
CA ILE A 71 5.21 -11.16 5.39
C ILE A 71 4.25 -11.93 6.30
N TYR A 72 4.05 -11.48 7.54
CA TYR A 72 3.16 -12.16 8.49
C TYR A 72 1.70 -11.68 8.35
N GLU A 73 1.44 -10.57 7.67
CA GLU A 73 0.08 -10.06 7.50
C GLU A 73 -0.72 -10.85 6.46
N ASN A 74 -2.00 -11.09 6.72
CA ASN A 74 -2.88 -11.83 5.80
C ASN A 74 -3.47 -10.92 4.71
N THR A 75 -3.38 -9.60 4.85
CA THR A 75 -3.82 -8.65 3.83
C THR A 75 -2.61 -7.90 3.27
N ILE A 76 -2.39 -8.02 1.96
CA ILE A 76 -1.32 -7.33 1.24
C ILE A 76 -1.94 -6.29 0.32
N VAL A 77 -1.42 -5.06 0.36
CA VAL A 77 -1.82 -3.97 -0.54
C VAL A 77 -0.56 -3.47 -1.25
N ALA A 78 -0.42 -3.81 -2.53
CA ALA A 78 0.70 -3.38 -3.35
C ALA A 78 0.31 -2.13 -4.15
N ILE A 79 0.82 -0.96 -3.75
CA ILE A 79 0.59 0.32 -4.42
C ILE A 79 1.54 0.41 -5.60
N THR A 80 1.06 -0.07 -6.74
CA THR A 80 1.79 -0.14 -8.00
C THR A 80 0.82 -0.19 -9.19
N CYS A 81 1.33 0.12 -10.37
CA CYS A 81 0.69 -0.30 -11.61
C CYS A 81 0.74 -1.83 -11.74
N ASP A 82 -0.22 -2.43 -12.42
CA ASP A 82 -0.09 -3.81 -12.91
C ASP A 82 0.74 -3.81 -14.21
N GLY A 83 0.32 -3.00 -15.18
CA GLY A 83 0.97 -2.84 -16.47
C GLY A 83 0.99 -4.17 -17.22
N SER A 84 2.20 -4.67 -17.50
CA SER A 84 2.45 -5.96 -18.15
C SER A 84 2.91 -7.07 -17.19
N ILE A 85 2.85 -6.83 -15.87
CA ILE A 85 3.44 -7.72 -14.86
C ILE A 85 2.50 -8.85 -14.44
N ASP A 86 1.18 -8.68 -14.62
CA ASP A 86 0.14 -9.63 -14.25
C ASP A 86 0.29 -10.08 -12.79
N PHE A 87 -0.10 -9.21 -11.87
CA PHE A 87 -0.09 -9.51 -10.43
C PHE A 87 -1.04 -10.66 -10.05
N SER A 88 -2.03 -11.00 -10.89
CA SER A 88 -2.93 -12.14 -10.63
C SER A 88 -2.22 -13.50 -10.69
N SER A 89 -1.02 -13.55 -11.28
CA SER A 89 -0.17 -14.74 -11.32
C SER A 89 0.63 -14.98 -10.04
N ILE A 90 0.62 -14.05 -9.06
CA ILE A 90 1.39 -14.21 -7.82
C ILE A 90 0.68 -15.20 -6.90
N ASN A 91 1.42 -16.20 -6.42
CA ASN A 91 0.87 -17.21 -5.54
C ASN A 91 0.83 -16.74 -4.07
N VAL A 92 -0.24 -16.07 -3.67
CA VAL A 92 -0.45 -15.57 -2.29
C VAL A 92 -1.51 -16.36 -1.51
N ILE A 93 -1.43 -17.69 -1.54
CA ILE A 93 -2.44 -18.61 -0.97
C ILE A 93 -2.83 -18.20 0.45
N GLY A 94 -4.15 -18.08 0.66
CA GLY A 94 -4.74 -17.78 1.97
C GLY A 94 -4.63 -16.32 2.39
N ARG A 95 -4.13 -15.43 1.52
CA ARG A 95 -4.02 -14.00 1.78
C ARG A 95 -4.90 -13.19 0.83
N ARG A 96 -5.40 -12.06 1.33
CA ARG A 96 -6.06 -11.07 0.48
C ARG A 96 -5.01 -10.21 -0.18
N PHE A 97 -5.14 -9.99 -1.48
CA PHE A 97 -4.19 -9.17 -2.23
C PHE A 97 -4.91 -8.08 -2.99
N TYR A 98 -4.47 -6.84 -2.75
CA TYR A 98 -5.06 -5.65 -3.33
C TYR A 98 -4.02 -4.87 -4.14
N ILE A 99 -4.47 -4.29 -5.24
CA ILE A 99 -3.74 -3.29 -6.02
C ILE A 99 -4.64 -2.08 -6.26
N PRO A 100 -4.09 -0.88 -6.55
CA PRO A 100 -4.88 0.28 -6.94
C PRO A 100 -5.77 -0.01 -8.15
N TYR A 101 -6.82 0.78 -8.34
CA TYR A 101 -7.56 0.77 -9.58
C TYR A 101 -6.63 1.09 -10.75
N GLN A 102 -6.75 0.27 -11.79
CA GLN A 102 -5.93 0.35 -12.99
C GLN A 102 -6.75 0.93 -14.13
N ASN A 103 -6.13 1.75 -14.97
CA ASN A 103 -6.76 2.21 -16.20
C ASN A 103 -6.97 1.01 -17.15
N LYS A 104 -8.19 0.88 -17.69
CA LYS A 104 -8.58 -0.27 -18.53
C LYS A 104 -7.83 -0.40 -19.85
N VAL A 105 -7.14 0.64 -20.31
CA VAL A 105 -6.43 0.66 -21.60
C VAL A 105 -4.99 0.14 -21.47
N ASN A 106 -4.30 0.48 -20.38
CA ASN A 106 -2.86 0.22 -20.23
C ASN A 106 -2.48 -0.43 -18.89
N ASN A 107 -3.47 -0.76 -18.05
CA ASN A 107 -3.28 -1.32 -16.72
C ASN A 107 -2.34 -0.47 -15.82
N LEU A 108 -2.37 0.85 -15.96
CA LEU A 108 -1.59 1.75 -15.10
C LEU A 108 -2.45 2.33 -13.99
N ALA A 109 -1.87 2.43 -12.80
CA ALA A 109 -2.39 3.23 -11.71
C ALA A 109 -1.85 4.67 -11.87
N TYR A 110 -2.72 5.62 -12.16
CA TYR A 110 -2.30 7.02 -12.26
C TYR A 110 -2.02 7.60 -10.89
N LEU A 111 -0.90 8.31 -10.79
CA LEU A 111 -0.63 9.19 -9.66
C LEU A 111 -1.33 10.53 -9.92
N LEU A 112 -2.12 10.94 -8.94
CA LEU A 112 -2.76 12.24 -8.89
C LEU A 112 -1.82 13.21 -8.16
N ASN A 113 -1.78 14.45 -8.64
CA ASN A 113 -1.03 15.52 -8.01
C ASN A 113 -1.59 15.76 -6.60
N GLY A 114 -0.85 15.33 -5.57
CA GLY A 114 -1.34 15.34 -4.20
C GLY A 114 -1.70 16.74 -3.69
N SER A 115 -0.97 17.76 -4.17
CA SER A 115 -1.16 19.16 -3.76
C SER A 115 -2.55 19.69 -4.11
N GLU A 116 -3.17 19.20 -5.20
CA GLU A 116 -4.54 19.56 -5.58
C GLU A 116 -5.59 19.05 -4.58
N TYR A 117 -5.24 18.02 -3.81
CA TYR A 117 -6.09 17.38 -2.81
C TYR A 117 -5.63 17.62 -1.37
N GLY A 118 -4.63 18.49 -1.17
CA GLY A 118 -4.09 18.84 0.16
C GLY A 118 -3.12 17.82 0.74
N PHE A 119 -2.51 16.96 -0.08
CA PHE A 119 -1.43 16.06 0.31
C PHE A 119 -0.06 16.60 -0.11
N GLU A 120 0.97 16.25 0.66
CA GLU A 120 2.37 16.61 0.39
C GLU A 120 3.13 15.53 -0.40
N PHE A 121 2.41 14.62 -1.04
CA PHE A 121 2.93 13.55 -1.89
C PHE A 121 1.87 13.13 -2.90
N ASP A 122 2.30 12.58 -4.04
CA ASP A 122 1.39 12.10 -5.07
C ASP A 122 0.88 10.70 -4.73
N LEU A 123 -0.41 10.47 -5.02
CA LEU A 123 -1.12 9.28 -4.59
C LEU A 123 -2.10 8.81 -5.67
N THR A 124 -2.43 7.53 -5.62
CA THR A 124 -3.41 6.93 -6.53
C THR A 124 -4.84 7.34 -6.15
N GLU A 125 -5.75 7.22 -7.11
CA GLU A 125 -7.19 7.37 -6.86
C GLU A 125 -7.66 6.46 -5.71
N SER A 126 -7.16 5.21 -5.67
CA SER A 126 -7.45 4.25 -4.60
C SER A 126 -7.05 4.76 -3.22
N GLU A 127 -5.88 5.39 -3.09
CA GLU A 127 -5.45 5.99 -1.83
C GLU A 127 -6.34 7.16 -1.41
N ILE A 128 -6.85 7.97 -2.35
CA ILE A 128 -7.81 9.05 -2.03
C ILE A 128 -9.14 8.47 -1.54
N ILE A 129 -9.68 7.46 -2.24
CA ILE A 129 -10.94 6.81 -1.85
C ILE A 129 -10.79 6.15 -0.47
N PHE A 130 -9.69 5.46 -0.22
CA PHE A 130 -9.39 4.85 1.08
C PHE A 130 -9.27 5.87 2.21
N TYR A 131 -8.67 7.03 1.93
CA TYR A 131 -8.58 8.13 2.89
C TYR A 131 -9.97 8.68 3.25
N ASN A 132 -10.83 8.86 2.25
CA ASN A 132 -12.18 9.40 2.43
C ASN A 132 -13.15 8.41 3.09
N SER A 133 -12.87 7.11 3.06
CA SER A 133 -13.68 6.08 3.71
C SER A 133 -13.41 5.93 5.21
N LYS A 134 -12.61 6.80 5.83
CA LYS A 134 -12.21 6.74 7.26
C LYS A 134 -13.35 6.73 8.29
N LYS A 135 -14.59 7.04 7.88
CA LYS A 135 -15.78 6.93 8.74
C LYS A 135 -16.28 5.49 8.90
N ASP A 136 -15.94 4.60 7.96
CA ASP A 136 -16.24 3.18 8.09
C ASP A 136 -15.22 2.52 9.04
N PRO A 137 -15.65 1.95 10.17
CA PRO A 137 -14.72 1.30 11.10
C PRO A 137 -14.14 -0.01 10.54
N ASN A 138 -14.75 -0.60 9.51
CA ASN A 138 -14.29 -1.87 8.95
C ASN A 138 -13.23 -1.63 7.86
N ILE A 139 -11.97 -1.87 8.23
CA ILE A 139 -10.83 -1.66 7.32
C ILE A 139 -10.88 -2.52 6.05
N ILE A 140 -11.48 -3.71 6.11
CA ILE A 140 -11.62 -4.60 4.94
C ILE A 140 -12.70 -4.08 3.99
N SER A 141 -13.82 -3.60 4.53
CA SER A 141 -14.85 -2.91 3.75
C SER A 141 -14.26 -1.71 3.00
N ARG A 142 -13.43 -0.93 3.69
CA ARG A 142 -12.70 0.19 3.11
C ARG A 142 -11.76 -0.24 1.99
N LEU A 143 -10.96 -1.29 2.17
CA LEU A 143 -10.09 -1.82 1.12
C LEU A 143 -10.89 -2.30 -0.10
N ASN A 144 -11.96 -3.07 0.12
CA ASN A 144 -12.82 -3.59 -0.95
C ASN A 144 -13.49 -2.48 -1.79
N SER A 145 -13.74 -1.31 -1.19
CA SER A 145 -14.37 -0.16 -1.86
C SER A 145 -13.38 0.83 -2.47
N SER A 146 -12.07 0.67 -2.21
CA SER A 146 -11.05 1.62 -2.66
C SER A 146 -9.96 0.99 -3.52
N PHE A 147 -9.73 -0.31 -3.41
CA PHE A 147 -8.73 -1.06 -4.17
C PHE A 147 -9.38 -2.21 -4.95
N LEU A 148 -8.66 -2.72 -5.94
CA LEU A 148 -9.02 -3.94 -6.65
C LEU A 148 -8.44 -5.15 -5.90
N GLN A 149 -9.30 -6.06 -5.44
CA GLN A 149 -8.88 -7.34 -4.90
C GLN A 149 -8.60 -8.32 -6.06
N ILE A 150 -7.40 -8.91 -6.08
CA ILE A 150 -6.99 -9.91 -7.09
C ILE A 150 -6.84 -11.33 -6.53
N HIS A 151 -6.72 -11.48 -5.20
CA HIS A 151 -6.75 -12.76 -4.48
C HIS A 151 -7.56 -12.64 -3.18
#